data_AF-A0A7V9UR16-F1
#
_entry.id   AF-A0A7V9UR16-F1
#
_cell.length_a   1.000
_cell.length_b   1.000
_cell.length_c   1.000
_cell.angle_alpha   90.00
_cell.angle_beta   90.00
_cell.angle_gamma   90.00
#
_symmetry.space_group_name_H-M   'P 1'
#
loop_
_entity.id
_entity.type
_entity.pdbx_description
1 polymer ?
#
loop_
_entity_poly.entity_id
_entity_poly.type
_entity_poly.pdbx_seq_one_letter_code
_entity_poly.pdbx_strand_id
1 'polypeptide(L)'
;MAQGGVGSTRGLPGDGIHIIKGRVYFPGEPKEGKRLRVVLKSPATTDQTTVTDEDGTFIFNRLRAENYTVIVEGWKEFDQAVEHVILERQSPSASNVNLAIHLKLKGTAEALSKIPKAARDLYAKGAEAAAKGDSKKAVEHLSGAVAAYPEFPQALSELGVQYLKLGVADKAAESLQATLKIAPGDLGARLNYGFALLSQKKFDEAETQLREVLKKNDAIPTAHMYLGIALMNQKKLDDAEAELLRANNSKSNEVVTAHRYLGGIYWGKRDYKRAADELELYLKLAPKAPDAERTRAAIKDLRSKQ
;
A
#
# COMPACT_ATOMS: atom_id res chain seq x y z
N MET A 1 4.75 -28.10 -20.81
CA MET A 1 5.52 -26.95 -21.32
C MET A 1 4.87 -25.71 -20.70
N ALA A 2 5.52 -24.81 -19.96
CA ALA A 2 6.87 -24.29 -20.08
C ALA A 2 7.54 -24.12 -18.69
N GLN A 3 8.87 -24.31 -18.66
CA GLN A 3 9.74 -23.98 -17.55
C GLN A 3 10.09 -22.49 -17.61
N GLY A 4 9.83 -21.75 -16.53
CA GLY A 4 10.30 -20.37 -16.35
C GLY A 4 11.78 -20.37 -16.00
N GLY A 5 12.62 -19.94 -16.95
CA GLY A 5 14.07 -19.92 -16.82
C GLY A 5 14.56 -18.96 -15.74
N VAL A 6 15.39 -19.49 -14.84
CA VAL A 6 16.21 -18.72 -13.89
C VAL A 6 17.16 -17.81 -14.68
N GLY A 7 17.17 -16.52 -14.34
CA GLY A 7 17.94 -15.48 -15.03
C GLY A 7 19.41 -15.84 -15.18
N SER A 8 19.91 -15.75 -16.42
CA SER A 8 21.30 -16.04 -16.77
C SER A 8 22.28 -15.11 -16.05
N THR A 9 23.13 -15.68 -15.21
CA THR A 9 24.36 -15.04 -14.73
C THR A 9 25.34 -14.93 -15.88
N ARG A 10 25.55 -13.72 -16.42
CA ARG A 10 26.64 -13.44 -17.36
C ARG A 10 27.87 -13.01 -16.55
N GLY A 11 28.63 -14.00 -16.08
CA GLY A 11 29.91 -13.85 -15.38
C GLY A 11 30.56 -15.22 -15.25
N LEU A 12 31.85 -15.32 -15.62
CA LEU A 12 32.66 -16.55 -15.65
C LEU A 12 32.69 -17.28 -14.29
N PRO A 13 32.99 -18.60 -14.25
CA PRO A 13 32.80 -19.43 -13.05
C PRO A 13 33.83 -19.10 -11.96
N GLY A 14 33.36 -18.66 -10.79
CA GLY A 14 34.17 -18.64 -9.57
C GLY A 14 34.24 -20.03 -8.92
N ASP A 15 35.37 -20.38 -8.32
CA ASP A 15 35.60 -21.66 -7.59
C ASP A 15 35.08 -21.67 -6.14
N GLY A 16 34.17 -20.77 -5.79
CA GLY A 16 33.64 -20.67 -4.44
C GLY A 16 32.56 -21.71 -4.16
N ILE A 17 32.30 -21.97 -2.87
CA ILE A 17 31.26 -22.91 -2.41
C ILE A 17 30.09 -22.21 -1.71
N HIS A 18 30.23 -20.94 -1.35
CA HIS A 18 29.23 -20.23 -0.55
C HIS A 18 28.14 -19.62 -1.44
N ILE A 19 26.98 -19.36 -0.84
CA ILE A 19 25.80 -18.79 -1.51
C ILE A 19 25.27 -17.65 -0.66
N ILE A 20 24.94 -16.54 -1.31
CA ILE A 20 24.14 -15.46 -0.73
C ILE A 20 22.82 -15.44 -1.48
N LYS A 21 21.72 -15.67 -0.76
CA LYS A 21 20.35 -15.51 -1.25
C LYS A 21 19.73 -14.35 -0.50
N GLY A 22 18.86 -13.60 -1.15
CA GLY A 22 18.12 -12.54 -0.46
C GLY A 22 16.76 -12.28 -1.06
N ARG A 23 15.90 -11.65 -0.28
CA ARG A 23 14.62 -11.11 -0.72
C ARG A 23 14.57 -9.63 -0.41
N VAL A 24 14.09 -8.86 -1.38
CA VAL A 24 13.89 -7.42 -1.27
C VAL A 24 12.40 -7.12 -1.04
N TYR A 25 12.12 -6.31 -0.03
CA TYR A 25 10.78 -5.88 0.37
C TYR A 25 10.59 -4.40 0.07
N PHE A 26 9.41 -4.03 -0.42
CA PHE A 26 9.05 -2.67 -0.82
C PHE A 26 8.12 -2.01 0.21
N PRO A 27 8.22 -0.69 0.42
CA PRO A 27 7.15 0.08 1.04
C PRO A 27 5.99 0.22 0.03
N GLY A 28 4.94 -0.58 0.20
CA GLY A 28 3.77 -0.61 -0.69
C GLY A 28 3.71 -1.85 -1.59
N GLU A 29 2.74 -1.91 -2.50
CA GLU A 29 2.60 -3.05 -3.40
C GLU A 29 3.75 -3.12 -4.42
N PRO A 30 4.26 -4.33 -4.73
CA PRO A 30 5.25 -4.52 -5.79
C PRO A 30 4.68 -4.00 -7.11
N LYS A 31 5.41 -3.11 -7.79
CA LYS A 31 5.03 -2.69 -9.14
C LYS A 31 5.23 -3.87 -10.09
N GLU A 32 4.14 -4.39 -10.67
CA GLU A 32 4.17 -5.50 -11.61
C GLU A 32 5.27 -5.34 -12.68
N GLY A 33 6.03 -6.41 -12.92
CA GLY A 33 7.04 -6.48 -13.98
C GLY A 33 8.33 -5.70 -13.74
N LYS A 34 8.51 -5.02 -12.61
CA LYS A 34 9.76 -4.31 -12.33
C LYS A 34 10.72 -5.15 -11.48
N ARG A 35 11.93 -5.38 -12.01
CA ARG A 35 13.04 -6.08 -11.33
C ARG A 35 14.09 -5.09 -10.83
N LEU A 36 14.74 -5.40 -9.72
CA LEU A 36 15.83 -4.58 -9.16
C LEU A 36 17.17 -5.15 -9.58
N ARG A 37 18.13 -4.25 -9.85
CA ARG A 37 19.52 -4.63 -10.04
C ARG A 37 20.18 -4.79 -8.68
N VAL A 38 20.83 -5.93 -8.45
CA VAL A 38 21.59 -6.22 -7.24
C VAL A 38 23.04 -6.43 -7.63
N VAL A 39 23.94 -5.68 -7.00
CA VAL A 39 25.38 -5.72 -7.23
C VAL A 39 26.05 -6.31 -6.00
N LEU A 40 26.90 -7.31 -6.19
CA LEU A 40 27.73 -7.89 -5.15
C LEU A 40 29.16 -7.40 -5.36
N LYS A 41 29.62 -6.50 -4.52
CA LYS A 41 31.01 -6.02 -4.55
C LYS A 41 31.92 -6.96 -3.79
N SER A 42 33.03 -7.31 -4.41
CA SER A 42 34.09 -8.13 -3.83
C SER A 42 35.38 -7.31 -3.76
N PRO A 43 36.07 -7.28 -2.60
CA PRO A 43 37.40 -6.68 -2.51
C PRO A 43 38.49 -7.50 -3.22
N ALA A 44 38.28 -8.80 -3.43
CA ALA A 44 39.30 -9.71 -3.98
C ALA A 44 39.05 -10.12 -5.45
N THR A 45 37.84 -9.93 -5.96
CA THR A 45 37.42 -10.36 -7.31
C THR A 45 36.53 -9.31 -7.97
N THR A 46 36.16 -9.54 -9.24
CA THR A 46 35.26 -8.62 -9.96
C THR A 46 33.85 -8.63 -9.36
N ASP A 47 33.24 -7.45 -9.27
CA ASP A 47 31.85 -7.28 -8.87
C ASP A 47 30.91 -8.17 -9.70
N GLN A 48 29.98 -8.84 -9.02
CA GLN A 48 28.94 -9.62 -9.68
C GLN A 48 27.64 -8.81 -9.71
N THR A 49 26.79 -9.05 -10.71
CA THR A 49 25.48 -8.40 -10.81
C THR A 49 24.43 -9.43 -11.14
N THR A 50 23.27 -9.31 -10.49
CA THR A 50 22.05 -10.06 -10.81
C THR A 50 20.84 -9.14 -10.78
N VAL A 51 19.67 -9.68 -11.12
CA VAL A 51 18.38 -9.00 -10.96
C VAL A 51 17.45 -9.83 -10.11
N THR A 52 16.55 -9.17 -9.37
CA THR A 52 15.52 -9.89 -8.62
C THR A 52 14.53 -10.57 -9.56
N ASP A 53 13.89 -11.65 -9.08
CA ASP A 53 12.66 -12.16 -9.69
C ASP A 53 11.44 -11.29 -9.33
N GLU A 54 10.25 -11.75 -9.73
CA GLU A 54 8.98 -11.06 -9.48
C GLU A 54 8.60 -11.01 -7.99
N ASP A 55 9.10 -11.95 -7.19
CA ASP A 55 8.89 -12.00 -5.74
C ASP A 55 9.93 -11.17 -4.96
N GLY A 56 10.84 -10.51 -5.67
CA GLY A 56 11.93 -9.71 -5.10
C GLY A 56 13.15 -10.53 -4.66
N THR A 57 13.26 -11.79 -5.08
CA THR A 57 14.34 -12.70 -4.66
C THR A 57 15.55 -12.61 -5.59
N PHE A 58 16.76 -12.68 -5.03
CA PHE A 58 18.01 -12.76 -5.79
C PHE A 58 18.95 -13.82 -5.19
N ILE A 59 19.89 -14.31 -6.00
CA ILE A 59 20.88 -15.32 -5.59
C ILE A 59 22.23 -14.98 -6.23
N PHE A 60 23.29 -15.01 -5.42
CA PHE A 60 24.68 -15.12 -5.83
C PHE A 60 25.22 -16.47 -5.35
N ASN A 61 25.84 -17.21 -6.26
CA ASN A 61 26.37 -18.54 -5.97
C ASN A 61 27.88 -18.57 -6.24
N ARG A 62 28.51 -19.67 -5.81
CA ARG A 62 29.94 -19.93 -6.03
C ARG A 62 30.86 -18.85 -5.47
N LEU A 63 30.51 -18.35 -4.28
CA LEU A 63 31.24 -17.29 -3.60
C LEU A 63 32.38 -17.86 -2.77
N ARG A 64 33.51 -17.15 -2.74
CA ARG A 64 34.66 -17.44 -1.88
C ARG A 64 34.43 -16.86 -0.48
N ALA A 65 35.17 -17.37 0.49
CA ALA A 65 35.17 -16.83 1.85
C ALA A 65 35.86 -15.46 1.89
N GLU A 66 35.06 -14.40 1.96
CA GLU A 66 35.49 -13.00 2.05
C GLU A 66 34.34 -12.10 2.53
N ASN A 67 34.61 -10.79 2.60
CA ASN A 67 33.63 -9.77 2.99
C ASN A 67 33.03 -9.14 1.73
N TYR A 68 31.78 -9.45 1.45
CA TYR A 68 31.03 -8.85 0.35
C TYR A 68 30.22 -7.65 0.80
N THR A 69 29.99 -6.73 -0.13
CA THR A 69 28.97 -5.68 0.00
C THR A 69 27.88 -5.90 -1.03
N VAL A 70 26.66 -6.18 -0.59
CA VAL A 70 25.48 -6.32 -1.42
C VAL A 70 24.83 -4.94 -1.55
N ILE A 71 24.69 -4.45 -2.77
CA ILE A 71 24.05 -3.18 -3.08
C ILE A 71 22.80 -3.47 -3.91
N VAL A 72 21.64 -3.13 -3.38
CA VAL A 72 20.38 -3.16 -4.13
C VAL A 72 20.15 -1.76 -4.69
N GLU A 73 20.23 -1.65 -6.01
CA GLU A 73 19.94 -0.40 -6.70
C GLU A 73 18.41 -0.24 -6.79
N GLY A 74 17.86 0.52 -5.84
CA GLY A 74 16.46 0.95 -5.87
C GLY A 74 16.14 1.76 -7.12
N TRP A 75 14.87 1.75 -7.55
CA TRP A 75 14.39 2.66 -8.59
C TRP A 75 14.46 4.12 -8.13
N LYS A 76 14.15 5.05 -9.03
CA LYS A 76 14.23 6.50 -8.78
C LYS A 76 13.52 6.92 -7.48
N GLU A 77 12.47 6.20 -7.07
CA GLU A 77 11.68 6.47 -5.87
C GLU A 77 12.29 5.90 -4.56
N PHE A 78 13.31 5.04 -4.61
CA PHE A 78 13.89 4.37 -3.44
C PHE A 78 15.38 4.70 -3.25
N ASP A 79 15.82 4.74 -2.00
CA ASP A 79 17.25 4.76 -1.66
C ASP A 79 17.90 3.42 -2.05
N GLN A 80 19.20 3.46 -2.35
CA GLN A 80 19.98 2.23 -2.47
C GLN A 80 20.08 1.57 -1.09
N ALA A 81 19.89 0.26 -1.02
CA ALA A 81 20.16 -0.50 0.18
C ALA A 81 21.55 -1.14 0.08
N VAL A 82 22.30 -1.11 1.18
CA VAL A 82 23.66 -1.64 1.27
C VAL A 82 23.73 -2.57 2.47
N GLU A 83 24.11 -3.82 2.24
CA GLU A 83 24.29 -4.85 3.26
C GLU A 83 25.70 -5.43 3.18
N HIS A 84 26.29 -5.75 4.34
CA HIS A 84 27.61 -6.36 4.41
C HIS A 84 27.49 -7.82 4.83
N VAL A 85 28.14 -8.72 4.07
CA VAL A 85 28.11 -10.16 4.34
C VAL A 85 29.52 -10.69 4.49
N ILE A 86 29.77 -11.36 5.61
CA ILE A 86 31.05 -12.02 5.88
C ILE A 86 30.86 -13.51 5.66
N LEU A 87 31.65 -14.08 4.74
CA LEU A 87 31.72 -15.53 4.52
C LEU A 87 33.05 -16.04 5.10
N GLU A 88 32.96 -16.83 6.17
CA GLU A 88 34.14 -17.25 6.93
C GLU A 88 34.89 -18.41 6.26
N ARG A 89 36.23 -18.32 6.24
CA ARG A 89 37.11 -19.31 5.60
C ARG A 89 37.15 -20.66 6.33
N GLN A 90 36.78 -20.69 7.61
CA GLN A 90 36.88 -21.89 8.46
C GLN A 90 35.62 -22.76 8.43
N SER A 91 34.59 -22.39 7.66
CA SER A 91 33.37 -23.19 7.59
C SER A 91 33.63 -24.49 6.83
N PRO A 92 33.42 -25.68 7.44
CA PRO A 92 33.69 -26.98 6.80
C PRO A 92 32.68 -27.33 5.70
N SER A 93 31.65 -26.50 5.50
CA SER A 93 30.60 -26.66 4.49
C SER A 93 30.22 -25.31 3.88
N ALA A 94 29.51 -25.37 2.74
CA ALA A 94 29.00 -24.19 2.06
C ALA A 94 28.09 -23.36 2.99
N SER A 95 28.51 -22.12 3.28
CA SER A 95 27.66 -21.17 4.00
C SER A 95 26.57 -20.64 3.08
N ASN A 96 25.32 -20.76 3.52
CA ASN A 96 24.15 -20.20 2.85
C ASN A 96 23.64 -19.02 3.68
N VAL A 97 23.92 -17.80 3.22
CA VAL A 97 23.44 -16.58 3.88
C VAL A 97 22.12 -16.15 3.26
N ASN A 98 21.10 -15.91 4.09
CA ASN A 98 19.81 -15.40 3.67
C ASN A 98 19.65 -13.94 4.13
N LEU A 99 19.39 -13.03 3.20
CA LEU A 99 19.18 -11.61 3.46
C LEU A 99 17.72 -11.22 3.30
N ALA A 100 17.23 -10.36 4.20
CA ALA A 100 15.93 -9.70 4.09
C ALA A 100 16.14 -8.19 4.02
N ILE A 101 16.08 -7.64 2.81
CA ILE A 101 16.44 -6.24 2.54
C ILE A 101 15.16 -5.42 2.37
N HIS A 102 14.99 -4.38 3.17
CA HIS A 102 13.81 -3.50 3.08
C HIS A 102 14.22 -2.18 2.43
N LEU A 103 13.74 -1.92 1.22
CA LEU A 103 13.99 -0.65 0.54
C LEU A 103 13.29 0.49 1.26
N LYS A 104 13.90 1.66 1.25
CA LYS A 104 13.35 2.90 1.81
C LYS A 104 13.04 3.86 0.68
N LEU A 105 11.93 4.59 0.78
CA LEU A 105 11.64 5.67 -0.16
C LEU A 105 12.75 6.73 -0.10
N LYS A 106 13.23 7.13 -1.26
CA LYS A 106 14.33 8.09 -1.42
C LYS A 106 14.00 9.40 -0.70
N GLY A 107 14.90 9.88 0.14
CA GLY A 107 14.73 11.12 0.91
C GLY A 107 13.97 10.98 2.23
N THR A 108 13.47 9.79 2.59
CA THR A 108 12.85 9.58 3.91
C THR A 108 13.87 9.61 5.05
N ALA A 109 15.07 9.04 4.88
CA ALA A 109 16.09 9.02 5.92
C ALA A 109 16.66 10.43 6.22
N GLU A 110 16.83 11.25 5.19
CA GLU A 110 17.36 12.61 5.29
C GLU A 110 16.29 13.63 5.72
N ALA A 111 15.03 13.43 5.31
CA ALA A 111 13.91 14.21 5.84
C ALA A 111 13.65 13.90 7.31
N LEU A 112 13.70 12.62 7.72
CA LEU A 112 13.53 12.20 9.11
C LEU A 112 14.71 12.63 10.00
N SER A 113 15.94 12.76 9.48
CA SER A 113 17.09 13.18 10.30
C SER A 113 16.96 14.61 10.81
N LYS A 114 16.26 15.49 10.06
CA LYS A 114 15.93 16.87 10.45
C LYS A 114 14.80 16.95 11.49
N ILE A 115 14.05 15.86 11.67
CA ILE A 115 12.96 15.80 12.65
C ILE A 115 13.54 15.54 14.05
N PRO A 116 13.13 16.32 15.06
CA PRO A 116 13.54 16.11 16.44
C PRO A 116 13.38 14.65 16.86
N LYS A 117 14.39 14.09 17.54
CA LYS A 117 14.37 12.69 18.00
C LYS A 117 13.11 12.37 18.79
N ALA A 118 12.68 13.28 19.67
CA ALA A 118 11.45 13.11 20.45
C ALA A 118 10.20 12.90 19.57
N ALA A 119 10.06 13.66 18.49
CA ALA A 119 8.95 13.52 17.54
C ALA A 119 9.05 12.19 16.77
N ARG A 120 10.25 11.78 16.36
CA ARG A 120 10.49 10.48 15.71
C ARG A 120 10.15 9.29 16.60
N ASP A 121 10.58 9.33 17.86
CA ASP A 121 10.33 8.25 18.83
C ASP A 121 8.83 8.12 19.12
N LEU A 122 8.11 9.24 19.23
CA LEU A 122 6.65 9.25 19.36
C LEU A 122 5.95 8.74 18.11
N TYR A 123 6.41 9.14 16.92
CA TYR A 123 5.88 8.63 15.66
C TYR A 123 6.06 7.11 15.54
N ALA A 124 7.25 6.58 15.90
CA ALA A 124 7.52 5.14 15.87
C ALA A 124 6.57 4.36 16.79
N LYS A 125 6.35 4.85 18.02
CA LYS A 125 5.36 4.25 18.96
C LYS A 125 3.94 4.31 18.41
N GLY A 126 3.57 5.42 17.79
CA GLY A 126 2.27 5.62 17.15
C GLY A 126 2.04 4.66 15.99
N ALA A 127 3.03 4.52 15.10
CA ALA A 127 3.01 3.58 13.98
C ALA A 127 2.95 2.12 14.45
N GLU A 128 3.68 1.77 15.52
CA GLU A 128 3.61 0.43 16.12
C GLU A 128 2.21 0.13 16.69
N ALA A 129 1.61 1.08 17.41
CA ALA A 129 0.25 0.94 17.92
C ALA A 129 -0.77 0.82 16.76
N ALA A 130 -0.60 1.59 15.69
CA ALA A 130 -1.42 1.51 14.47
C ALA A 130 -1.32 0.13 13.81
N ALA A 131 -0.11 -0.42 13.69
CA ALA A 131 0.12 -1.76 13.14
C ALA A 131 -0.52 -2.87 14.01
N LYS A 132 -0.60 -2.67 15.33
CA LYS A 132 -1.32 -3.56 16.27
C LYS A 132 -2.84 -3.37 16.27
N GLY A 133 -3.36 -2.41 15.50
CA GLY A 133 -4.78 -2.07 15.45
C GLY A 133 -5.28 -1.27 16.65
N ASP A 134 -4.42 -0.81 17.55
CA ASP A 134 -4.79 0.03 18.69
C ASP A 134 -4.83 1.51 18.25
N SER A 135 -5.89 1.86 17.49
CA SER A 135 -6.05 3.21 16.95
C SER A 135 -6.12 4.29 18.03
N LYS A 136 -6.55 3.96 19.26
CA LYS A 136 -6.59 4.93 20.37
C LYS A 136 -5.18 5.31 20.82
N LYS A 137 -4.32 4.32 21.09
CA LYS A 137 -2.92 4.59 21.45
C LYS A 137 -2.13 5.18 20.30
N ALA A 138 -2.42 4.76 19.06
CA ALA A 138 -1.82 5.34 17.88
C ALA A 138 -2.07 6.85 17.82
N VAL A 139 -3.33 7.28 17.99
CA VAL A 139 -3.69 8.71 18.05
C VAL A 139 -2.94 9.44 19.17
N GLU A 140 -2.83 8.87 20.36
CA GLU A 140 -2.12 9.49 21.49
C GLU A 140 -0.65 9.78 21.14
N HIS A 141 0.08 8.76 20.68
CA HIS A 141 1.50 8.91 20.34
C HIS A 141 1.73 9.78 19.11
N LEU A 142 0.89 9.66 18.07
CA LEU A 142 0.99 10.49 16.87
C LEU A 142 0.66 11.95 17.16
N SER A 143 -0.32 12.22 18.03
CA SER A 143 -0.61 13.60 18.48
C SER A 143 0.58 14.18 19.23
N GLY A 144 1.26 13.38 20.06
CA GLY A 144 2.53 13.77 20.69
C GLY A 144 3.63 14.06 19.68
N ALA A 145 3.75 13.25 18.63
CA ALA A 145 4.73 13.46 17.56
C ALA A 145 4.48 14.78 16.81
N VAL A 146 3.21 15.06 16.48
CA VAL A 146 2.80 16.31 15.83
C VAL A 146 2.97 17.52 16.76
N ALA A 147 2.71 17.38 18.06
CA ALA A 147 2.96 18.44 19.03
C ALA A 147 4.46 18.78 19.15
N ALA A 148 5.33 17.75 19.10
CA ALA A 148 6.77 17.92 19.15
C ALA A 148 7.35 18.45 17.83
N TYR A 149 6.72 18.17 16.69
CA TYR A 149 7.11 18.69 15.39
C TYR A 149 5.86 18.82 14.47
N PRO A 150 5.25 20.02 14.40
CA PRO A 150 4.01 20.22 13.63
C PRO A 150 4.14 19.99 12.11
N GLU A 151 5.35 20.14 11.56
CA GLU A 151 5.63 19.94 10.13
C GLU A 151 6.06 18.49 9.83
N PHE A 152 5.45 17.50 10.51
CA PHE A 152 5.72 16.08 10.31
C PHE A 152 4.63 15.43 9.42
N PRO A 153 4.77 15.45 8.07
CA PRO A 153 3.70 14.99 7.19
C PRO A 153 3.35 13.51 7.38
N GLN A 154 4.33 12.65 7.69
CA GLN A 154 4.05 11.23 7.97
C GLN A 154 3.22 11.04 9.24
N ALA A 155 3.53 11.77 10.32
CA ALA A 155 2.77 11.68 11.56
C ALA A 155 1.35 12.26 11.40
N LEU A 156 1.20 13.39 10.70
CA LEU A 156 -0.11 13.98 10.39
C LEU A 156 -0.97 13.06 9.52
N SER A 157 -0.39 12.45 8.48
CA SER A 157 -1.09 11.53 7.59
C SER A 157 -1.60 10.31 8.34
N GLU A 158 -0.71 9.66 9.11
CA GLU A 158 -1.07 8.49 9.92
C GLU A 158 -2.10 8.87 10.99
N LEU A 159 -1.96 10.02 11.65
CA LEU A 159 -2.94 10.52 12.61
C LEU A 159 -4.34 10.65 11.98
N GLY A 160 -4.40 11.18 10.76
CA GLY A 160 -5.63 11.26 9.98
C GLY A 160 -6.27 9.89 9.71
N VAL A 161 -5.47 8.91 9.31
CA VAL A 161 -5.92 7.52 9.11
C VAL A 161 -6.47 6.90 10.40
N GLN A 162 -5.81 7.13 11.53
CA GLN A 162 -6.26 6.59 12.81
C GLN A 162 -7.55 7.26 13.29
N TYR A 163 -7.73 8.56 13.05
CA TYR A 163 -9.01 9.23 13.29
C TYR A 163 -10.15 8.67 12.41
N LEU A 164 -9.88 8.34 11.14
CA LEU A 164 -10.87 7.67 10.28
C LEU A 164 -11.30 6.32 10.83
N LYS A 165 -10.34 5.51 11.31
CA LYS A 165 -10.63 4.20 11.94
C LYS A 165 -11.48 4.34 13.21
N LEU A 166 -11.31 5.44 13.95
CA LEU A 166 -12.12 5.76 15.13
C LEU A 166 -13.46 6.44 14.80
N GLY A 167 -13.74 6.72 13.51
CA GLY A 167 -14.96 7.41 13.08
C GLY A 167 -14.97 8.91 13.37
N VAL A 168 -13.83 9.52 13.72
CA VAL A 168 -13.71 10.95 14.04
C VAL A 168 -13.32 11.73 12.78
N ALA A 169 -14.27 11.84 11.85
CA ALA A 169 -14.01 12.36 10.50
C ALA A 169 -13.52 13.82 10.48
N ASP A 170 -13.94 14.67 11.42
CA ASP A 170 -13.51 16.08 11.49
C ASP A 170 -12.02 16.21 11.75
N LYS A 171 -11.51 15.53 12.79
CA LYS A 171 -10.07 15.53 13.11
C LYS A 171 -9.23 14.83 12.04
N ALA A 172 -9.78 13.82 11.38
CA ALA A 172 -9.13 13.19 10.25
C ALA A 172 -8.90 14.19 9.11
N ALA A 173 -9.95 14.91 8.72
CA ALA A 173 -9.89 15.90 7.66
C ALA A 173 -8.88 17.02 7.99
N GLU A 174 -8.87 17.53 9.21
CA GLU A 174 -7.89 18.55 9.65
C GLU A 174 -6.45 18.06 9.51
N SER A 175 -6.18 16.85 9.99
CA SER A 175 -4.83 16.26 9.98
C SER A 175 -4.35 15.99 8.54
N LEU A 176 -5.24 15.45 7.69
CA LEU A 176 -4.93 15.15 6.28
C LEU A 176 -4.79 16.43 5.45
N GLN A 177 -5.59 17.46 5.73
CA GLN A 177 -5.43 18.77 5.09
C GLN A 177 -4.09 19.40 5.49
N ALA A 178 -3.66 19.28 6.75
CA ALA A 178 -2.34 19.72 7.19
C ALA A 178 -1.21 18.96 6.48
N THR A 179 -1.33 17.64 6.32
CA THR A 179 -0.40 16.85 5.50
C THR A 179 -0.30 17.40 4.09
N LEU A 180 -1.43 17.68 3.43
CA LEU A 180 -1.45 18.15 2.04
C LEU A 180 -0.93 19.58 1.87
N LYS A 181 -0.89 20.40 2.93
CA LYS A 181 -0.21 21.69 2.91
C LYS A 181 1.32 21.53 2.85
N ILE A 182 1.86 20.51 3.52
CA ILE A 182 3.31 20.25 3.60
C ILE A 182 3.77 19.36 2.44
N ALA A 183 2.97 18.36 2.08
CA ALA A 183 3.23 17.37 1.03
C ALA A 183 2.06 17.31 0.04
N PRO A 184 1.89 18.31 -0.85
CA PRO A 184 0.75 18.38 -1.78
C PRO A 184 0.62 17.19 -2.75
N GLY A 185 1.72 16.48 -2.99
CA GLY A 185 1.81 15.32 -3.86
C GLY A 185 1.50 13.98 -3.20
N ASP A 186 1.18 13.95 -1.89
CA ASP A 186 0.80 12.72 -1.20
C ASP A 186 -0.60 12.25 -1.64
N LEU A 187 -0.63 11.32 -2.58
CA LEU A 187 -1.88 10.75 -3.11
C LEU A 187 -2.64 9.93 -2.06
N GLY A 188 -1.93 9.28 -1.13
CA GLY A 188 -2.55 8.52 -0.06
C GLY A 188 -3.27 9.42 0.93
N ALA A 189 -2.62 10.51 1.35
CA ALA A 189 -3.25 11.53 2.19
C ALA A 189 -4.44 12.19 1.48
N ARG A 190 -4.35 12.46 0.17
CA ARG A 190 -5.46 13.04 -0.60
C ARG A 190 -6.64 12.08 -0.74
N LEU A 191 -6.39 10.79 -0.97
CA LEU A 191 -7.41 9.76 -1.00
C LEU A 191 -8.16 9.67 0.34
N ASN A 192 -7.40 9.59 1.43
CA ASN A 192 -7.96 9.55 2.79
C ASN A 192 -8.71 10.84 3.12
N TYR A 193 -8.26 12.00 2.62
CA TYR A 193 -8.97 13.27 2.80
C TYR A 193 -10.32 13.24 2.08
N GLY A 194 -10.37 12.73 0.85
CA GLY A 194 -11.61 12.46 0.14
C GLY A 194 -12.56 11.55 0.93
N PHE A 195 -12.04 10.50 1.56
CA PHE A 195 -12.84 9.61 2.41
C PHE A 195 -13.32 10.29 3.72
N ALA A 196 -12.51 11.15 4.33
CA ALA A 196 -12.92 11.96 5.47
C ALA A 196 -14.09 12.90 5.09
N LEU A 197 -14.00 13.54 3.93
CA LEU A 197 -15.04 14.43 3.39
C LEU A 197 -16.34 13.67 3.09
N LEU A 198 -16.26 12.46 2.55
CA LEU A 198 -17.43 11.57 2.40
C LEU A 198 -18.11 11.30 3.75
N SER A 199 -17.31 11.01 4.78
CA SER A 199 -17.83 10.74 6.13
C SER A 199 -18.47 11.98 6.76
N GLN A 200 -18.01 13.19 6.39
CA GLN A 200 -18.63 14.48 6.73
C GLN A 200 -19.81 14.86 5.83
N LYS A 201 -20.16 14.04 4.84
CA LYS A 201 -21.18 14.32 3.81
C LYS A 201 -20.88 15.54 2.92
N LYS A 202 -19.61 15.95 2.82
CA LYS A 202 -19.14 17.01 1.92
C LYS A 202 -18.82 16.43 0.55
N PHE A 203 -19.86 16.04 -0.18
CA PHE A 203 -19.71 15.22 -1.39
C PHE A 203 -19.00 15.96 -2.54
N ASP A 204 -19.24 17.26 -2.72
CA ASP A 204 -18.61 18.06 -3.78
C ASP A 204 -17.10 18.25 -3.55
N GLU A 205 -16.71 18.48 -2.30
CA GLU A 205 -15.30 18.55 -1.92
C GLU A 205 -14.64 17.18 -2.07
N ALA A 206 -15.31 16.10 -1.65
CA ALA A 206 -14.81 14.73 -1.82
C ALA A 206 -14.59 14.39 -3.30
N GLU A 207 -15.56 14.68 -4.18
CA GLU A 207 -15.44 14.49 -5.63
C GLU A 207 -14.19 15.20 -6.16
N THR A 208 -13.99 16.47 -5.78
CA THR A 208 -12.84 17.26 -6.21
C THR A 208 -11.52 16.59 -5.84
N GLN A 209 -11.38 16.14 -4.58
CA GLN A 209 -10.14 15.51 -4.11
C GLN A 209 -9.89 14.16 -4.79
N LEU A 210 -10.94 13.35 -4.97
CA LEU A 210 -10.84 12.01 -5.54
C LEU A 210 -10.53 12.06 -7.05
N ARG A 211 -11.08 13.03 -7.78
CA ARG A 211 -10.71 13.27 -9.18
C ARG A 211 -9.26 13.67 -9.34
N GLU A 212 -8.70 14.47 -8.43
CA GLU A 212 -7.28 14.82 -8.46
C GLU A 212 -6.37 13.61 -8.18
N VAL A 213 -6.80 12.67 -7.31
CA VAL A 213 -6.11 11.38 -7.14
C VAL A 213 -6.11 10.60 -8.46
N LEU A 214 -7.28 10.42 -9.06
CA LEU A 214 -7.45 9.63 -10.30
C LEU A 214 -6.78 10.26 -11.52
N LYS A 215 -6.66 11.59 -11.57
CA LYS A 215 -5.88 12.30 -12.59
C LYS A 215 -4.38 11.97 -12.54
N LYS A 216 -3.87 11.60 -11.35
CA LYS A 216 -2.46 11.24 -11.14
C LYS A 216 -2.21 9.74 -11.26
N ASN A 217 -3.16 8.94 -10.81
CA ASN A 217 -3.15 7.49 -10.94
C ASN A 217 -4.59 6.98 -11.05
N ASP A 218 -4.98 6.58 -12.24
CA ASP A 218 -6.31 6.05 -12.56
C ASP A 218 -6.49 4.57 -12.20
N ALA A 219 -5.42 3.89 -11.77
CA ALA A 219 -5.46 2.48 -11.41
C ALA A 219 -5.78 2.24 -9.92
N ILE A 220 -6.28 3.25 -9.18
CA ILE A 220 -6.58 3.14 -7.73
C ILE A 220 -8.06 2.74 -7.53
N PRO A 221 -8.37 1.47 -7.20
CA PRO A 221 -9.76 1.00 -7.17
C PRO A 221 -10.59 1.64 -6.05
N THR A 222 -9.96 1.89 -4.90
CA THR A 222 -10.59 2.56 -3.75
C THR A 222 -10.95 4.02 -4.06
N ALA A 223 -10.16 4.72 -4.88
CA ALA A 223 -10.48 6.08 -5.32
C ALA A 223 -11.71 6.11 -6.22
N HIS A 224 -11.81 5.17 -7.17
CA HIS A 224 -13.01 4.97 -7.99
C HIS A 224 -14.25 4.65 -7.13
N MET A 225 -14.12 3.76 -6.14
CA MET A 225 -15.22 3.43 -5.23
C MET A 225 -15.70 4.66 -4.45
N TYR A 226 -14.78 5.40 -3.82
CA TYR A 226 -15.15 6.60 -3.08
C TYR A 226 -15.75 7.68 -3.98
N LEU A 227 -15.25 7.84 -5.21
CA LEU A 227 -15.81 8.79 -6.17
C LEU A 227 -17.24 8.38 -6.55
N GLY A 228 -17.47 7.11 -6.84
CA GLY A 228 -18.81 6.58 -7.10
C GLY A 228 -19.78 6.83 -5.94
N ILE A 229 -19.33 6.68 -4.70
CA ILE A 229 -20.13 6.98 -3.50
C ILE A 229 -20.47 8.48 -3.42
N ALA A 230 -19.51 9.37 -3.69
CA ALA A 230 -19.76 10.81 -3.71
C ALA A 230 -20.83 11.17 -4.76
N LEU A 231 -20.65 10.69 -5.99
CA LEU A 231 -21.53 10.93 -7.14
C LEU A 231 -22.95 10.40 -6.89
N MET A 232 -23.09 9.21 -6.27
CA MET A 232 -24.39 8.65 -5.92
C MET A 232 -25.14 9.54 -4.92
N ASN A 233 -24.44 10.08 -3.91
CA ASN A 233 -25.05 11.00 -2.94
C ASN A 233 -25.45 12.35 -3.57
N GLN A 234 -24.73 12.79 -4.60
CA GLN A 234 -25.09 13.94 -5.44
C GLN A 234 -26.18 13.64 -6.48
N LYS A 235 -26.72 12.41 -6.52
CA LYS A 235 -27.72 11.95 -7.51
C LYS A 235 -27.22 11.84 -8.96
N LYS A 236 -25.91 11.88 -9.19
CA LYS A 236 -25.28 11.62 -10.49
C LYS A 236 -25.14 10.10 -10.70
N LEU A 237 -26.28 9.41 -10.88
CA LEU A 237 -26.34 7.95 -10.79
C LEU A 237 -25.57 7.22 -11.92
N ASP A 238 -25.56 7.77 -13.13
CA ASP A 238 -24.85 7.15 -14.26
C ASP A 238 -23.33 7.26 -14.10
N ASP A 239 -22.83 8.42 -13.68
CA ASP A 239 -21.41 8.60 -13.37
C ASP A 239 -20.99 7.73 -12.17
N ALA A 240 -21.85 7.63 -11.15
CA ALA A 240 -21.60 6.78 -10.00
C ALA A 240 -21.47 5.30 -10.38
N GLU A 241 -22.37 4.80 -11.24
CA GLU A 241 -22.32 3.44 -11.76
C GLU A 241 -21.00 3.18 -12.51
N ALA A 242 -20.60 4.10 -13.39
CA ALA A 242 -19.37 3.95 -14.16
C ALA A 242 -18.12 3.84 -13.25
N GLU A 243 -18.01 4.69 -12.22
CA GLU A 243 -16.87 4.65 -11.31
C GLU A 243 -16.89 3.42 -10.39
N LEU A 244 -18.06 2.98 -9.92
CA LEU A 244 -18.17 1.77 -9.11
C LEU A 244 -17.84 0.49 -9.92
N LEU A 245 -18.21 0.45 -11.20
CA LEU A 245 -17.81 -0.64 -12.11
C LEU A 245 -16.29 -0.66 -12.32
N ARG A 246 -15.65 0.51 -12.48
CA ARG A 246 -14.18 0.59 -12.56
C ARG A 246 -13.50 0.08 -11.30
N ALA A 247 -14.02 0.42 -10.12
CA ALA A 247 -13.50 -0.11 -8.85
C ALA A 247 -13.51 -1.65 -8.85
N ASN A 248 -14.63 -2.25 -9.25
CA ASN A 248 -14.83 -3.70 -9.27
C ASN A 248 -13.92 -4.46 -10.24
N ASN A 249 -13.39 -3.82 -11.29
CA ASN A 249 -12.46 -4.47 -12.22
C ASN A 249 -11.20 -5.01 -11.53
N SER A 250 -10.80 -4.40 -10.41
CA SER A 250 -9.65 -4.88 -9.61
C SER A 250 -9.90 -6.21 -8.91
N LYS A 251 -11.16 -6.60 -8.67
CA LYS A 251 -11.57 -7.75 -7.86
C LYS A 251 -10.94 -7.77 -6.45
N SER A 252 -10.51 -6.61 -5.95
CA SER A 252 -9.92 -6.47 -4.61
C SER A 252 -11.00 -6.55 -3.53
N ASN A 253 -10.65 -7.16 -2.39
CA ASN A 253 -11.53 -7.18 -1.22
C ASN A 253 -11.78 -5.78 -0.64
N GLU A 254 -10.91 -4.80 -0.93
CA GLU A 254 -11.05 -3.43 -0.45
C GLU A 254 -12.23 -2.69 -1.07
N VAL A 255 -12.68 -3.12 -2.26
CA VAL A 255 -13.77 -2.49 -3.00
C VAL A 255 -15.09 -3.27 -2.90
N VAL A 256 -15.19 -4.26 -2.02
CA VAL A 256 -16.40 -5.08 -1.85
C VAL A 256 -17.65 -4.23 -1.63
N THR A 257 -17.51 -3.09 -0.94
CA THR A 257 -18.60 -2.14 -0.71
C THR A 257 -19.19 -1.56 -2.02
N ALA A 258 -18.43 -1.54 -3.13
CA ALA A 258 -18.93 -1.04 -4.41
C ALA A 258 -20.12 -1.87 -4.94
N HIS A 259 -20.11 -3.20 -4.75
CA HIS A 259 -21.26 -4.06 -5.07
C HIS A 259 -22.53 -3.62 -4.32
N ARG A 260 -22.41 -3.25 -3.05
CA ARG A 260 -23.54 -2.75 -2.25
C ARG A 260 -24.12 -1.46 -2.83
N TYR A 261 -23.26 -0.54 -3.27
CA TYR A 261 -23.69 0.72 -3.87
C TYR A 261 -24.29 0.53 -5.27
N LEU A 262 -23.71 -0.34 -6.11
CA LEU A 262 -24.30 -0.73 -7.40
C LEU A 262 -25.68 -1.36 -7.23
N GLY A 263 -25.86 -2.24 -6.24
CA GLY A 263 -27.16 -2.80 -5.89
C GLY A 263 -28.20 -1.71 -5.58
N GLY A 264 -27.81 -0.68 -4.82
CA GLY A 264 -28.65 0.48 -4.55
C GLY A 264 -28.98 1.33 -5.79
N ILE A 265 -28.02 1.51 -6.69
CA ILE A 265 -28.23 2.22 -7.97
C ILE A 265 -29.23 1.46 -8.85
N TYR A 266 -29.02 0.16 -9.04
CA TYR A 266 -29.91 -0.68 -9.84
C TYR A 266 -31.31 -0.78 -9.26
N TRP A 267 -31.43 -0.84 -7.93
CA TRP A 267 -32.75 -0.75 -7.28
C TRP A 267 -33.44 0.57 -7.63
N GLY A 268 -32.74 1.71 -7.53
CA GLY A 268 -33.27 3.02 -7.93
C GLY A 268 -33.72 3.06 -9.40
N LYS A 269 -32.99 2.38 -10.29
CA LYS A 269 -33.33 2.22 -11.71
C LYS A 269 -34.44 1.19 -11.99
N ARG A 270 -34.98 0.54 -10.95
CA ARG A 270 -35.95 -0.58 -11.02
C ARG A 270 -35.44 -1.83 -11.74
N ASP A 271 -34.12 -1.95 -11.88
CA ASP A 271 -33.49 -3.17 -12.35
C ASP A 271 -33.29 -4.12 -11.16
N TYR A 272 -34.41 -4.72 -10.71
CA TYR A 272 -34.43 -5.55 -9.52
C TYR A 272 -33.57 -6.82 -9.65
N LYS A 273 -33.33 -7.26 -10.89
CA LYS A 273 -32.45 -8.39 -11.19
C LYS A 273 -31.00 -8.05 -10.87
N ARG A 274 -30.43 -7.03 -11.53
CA ARG A 274 -29.05 -6.62 -11.26
C ARG A 274 -28.86 -6.14 -9.84
N ALA A 275 -29.87 -5.49 -9.25
CA ALA A 275 -29.82 -5.08 -7.85
C ALA A 275 -29.60 -6.27 -6.91
N ALA A 276 -30.37 -7.35 -7.08
CA ALA A 276 -30.21 -8.56 -6.27
C ALA A 276 -28.86 -9.25 -6.51
N ASP A 277 -28.44 -9.38 -7.78
CA ASP A 277 -27.16 -10.02 -8.15
C ASP A 277 -25.96 -9.33 -7.48
N GLU A 278 -25.91 -8.00 -7.48
CA GLU A 278 -24.84 -7.22 -6.84
C GLU A 278 -24.85 -7.35 -5.30
N LEU A 279 -26.03 -7.30 -4.68
CA LEU A 279 -26.13 -7.44 -3.22
C LEU A 279 -25.78 -8.86 -2.75
N GLU A 280 -26.10 -9.88 -3.55
CA GLU A 280 -25.66 -11.26 -3.29
C GLU A 280 -24.14 -11.38 -3.37
N LEU A 281 -23.50 -10.75 -4.36
CA LEU A 281 -22.04 -10.73 -4.47
C LEU A 281 -21.39 -9.99 -3.30
N TYR A 282 -21.97 -8.86 -2.86
CA TYR A 282 -21.55 -8.16 -1.64
C TYR A 282 -21.53 -9.09 -0.42
N LEU A 283 -22.62 -9.83 -0.17
CA LEU A 283 -22.71 -10.75 0.96
C LEU A 283 -21.85 -12.00 0.81
N LYS A 284 -21.58 -12.44 -0.42
CA LYS A 284 -20.64 -13.53 -0.68
C LYS A 284 -19.21 -13.14 -0.28
N LEU A 285 -18.81 -11.90 -0.58
CA LEU A 285 -17.46 -11.40 -0.31
C LEU A 285 -17.32 -10.87 1.13
N ALA A 286 -18.38 -10.35 1.73
CA ALA A 286 -18.41 -9.86 3.10
C ALA A 286 -19.58 -10.49 3.91
N PRO A 287 -19.54 -11.80 4.21
CA PRO A 287 -20.65 -12.50 4.86
C PRO A 287 -20.95 -12.03 6.29
N LYS A 288 -19.98 -11.37 6.92
CA LYS A 288 -20.06 -10.81 8.29
C LYS A 288 -20.17 -9.27 8.29
N ALA A 289 -20.56 -8.67 7.17
CA ALA A 289 -20.78 -7.22 7.12
C ALA A 289 -21.82 -6.79 8.18
N PRO A 290 -21.66 -5.62 8.83
CA PRO A 290 -22.58 -5.16 9.86
C PRO A 290 -24.03 -5.04 9.38
N ASP A 291 -24.25 -4.79 8.08
CA ASP A 291 -25.55 -4.66 7.43
C ASP A 291 -25.98 -5.94 6.69
N ALA A 292 -25.37 -7.10 7.01
CA ALA A 292 -25.64 -8.36 6.31
C ALA A 292 -27.11 -8.79 6.39
N GLU A 293 -27.72 -8.78 7.59
CA GLU A 293 -29.13 -9.20 7.75
C GLU A 293 -30.09 -8.31 6.96
N ARG A 294 -29.88 -7.00 7.02
CA ARG A 294 -30.67 -6.02 6.26
C ARG A 294 -30.53 -6.26 4.76
N THR A 295 -29.32 -6.55 4.31
CA THR A 295 -29.05 -6.83 2.90
C THR A 295 -29.71 -8.13 2.44
N ARG A 296 -29.73 -9.19 3.26
CA ARG A 296 -30.45 -10.44 2.94
C ARG A 296 -31.95 -10.21 2.79
N ALA A 297 -32.54 -9.40 3.67
CA ALA A 297 -33.95 -9.02 3.55
C ALA A 297 -34.23 -8.24 2.26
N ALA A 298 -33.35 -7.30 1.89
CA ALA A 298 -33.45 -6.55 0.63
C ALA A 298 -33.35 -7.46 -0.60
N ILE A 299 -32.42 -8.43 -0.62
CA ILE A 299 -32.29 -9.41 -1.71
C ILE A 299 -33.60 -10.20 -1.88
N LYS A 300 -34.20 -10.67 -0.78
CA LYS A 300 -35.47 -11.41 -0.83
C LYS A 300 -36.61 -10.58 -1.42
N ASP A 301 -36.75 -9.32 -1.02
CA ASP A 301 -37.75 -8.41 -1.58
C ASP A 301 -37.51 -8.16 -3.07
N LEU A 302 -36.26 -7.88 -3.47
CA LEU A 302 -35.89 -7.64 -4.86
C LEU A 302 -36.17 -8.86 -5.76
N ARG A 303 -35.82 -10.06 -5.30
CA ARG A 303 -36.08 -11.32 -6.03
C ARG A 303 -37.58 -11.61 -6.19
N SER A 304 -38.43 -11.12 -5.29
CA SER A 304 -39.89 -11.28 -5.40
C SER A 304 -40.53 -10.37 -6.45
N LYS A 305 -39.79 -9.34 -6.93
CA LYS A 305 -40.24 -8.38 -7.96
C LYS A 305 -39.73 -8.71 -9.36
N GLN A 306 -39.01 -9.83 -9.52
CA GLN A 306 -38.43 -10.28 -10.80
C GLN A 306 -39.44 -11.09 -11.61
#